data_AF-A0A819XK56-F1
#
_entry.id   AF-A0A819XK56-F1
#
_cell.length_a   1.000
_cell.length_b   1.000
_cell.length_c   1.000
_cell.angle_alpha   90.00
_cell.angle_beta   90.00
_cell.angle_gamma   90.00
#
_symmetry.space_group_name_H-M   'P 1'
#
loop_
_entity.id
_entity.type
_entity.pdbx_description
1 polymer ?
#
loop_
_entity_poly.entity_id
_entity_poly.type
_entity_poly.pdbx_seq_one_letter_code
_entity_poly.pdbx_strand_id
1 'polypeptide(L)'
;HLCYNDDNIKSKTRSLNGIAYLVALLQHEKPEIQKNACGALRNLCYGKRNDENKIELKNRNGVPALIHLLRRTPYEDVRESVTAVLWNASSSPQLKGQILDEGLNVLVKNIIIPFSGWDADVNRRLNPQGKFPPVFKNATGILRNCSSADYDGRRKMRDCEGFIPSLLHAVNSSLQSLNEIDNKSIENCMCILRNLSYKLQEVVDRDYDRNYPAMAAASTWSVTPSQYNEHEKTKIGCMGSKQKKTKQIYDQTGTLNNHNNSNNSNIHAIIPPREGRPVEMLWQTDVIGTYVHLLRHSSNPDTLEATAGCIQNLTACYWKPSVDLRTEVRKARGLSELVDLLRVDECDAVVNASAIALRNLAIDPKNRDVLGGWAIKELVAVLPDPSEQGTTRRRHSDETLTSVLAALNEIIRTNDTNARILFQEGGVTKMNGIMNAKGHVYNAKVIKYTAHVLNTMYKHRSLHDLYKQHGYKESDFIHHRLLNSKSLTSSPQSTLHRPRGDMGQPTHFTSKGKQITRPQRGDEYRMQKLNQSMDNLQRPYGNGTMPAHGDPHSDLYATVHKNRSQQIQPATWDQLGQASTSPDSWV
;
A
#
# COMPACT_ATOMS: atom_id res chain seq x y z
N HIS A 1 14.83 -35.69 2.76
CA HIS A 1 16.24 -35.32 3.03
C HIS A 1 17.01 -35.06 1.74
N LEU A 2 17.20 -36.05 0.86
CA LEU A 2 18.02 -35.91 -0.36
C LEU A 2 17.64 -34.72 -1.27
N CYS A 3 16.35 -34.38 -1.38
CA CYS A 3 15.90 -33.25 -2.20
C CYS A 3 16.10 -31.86 -1.55
N TYR A 4 16.57 -31.78 -0.31
CA TYR A 4 16.71 -30.51 0.39
C TYR A 4 17.91 -29.73 -0.17
N ASN A 5 17.67 -28.53 -0.69
CA ASN A 5 18.66 -27.67 -1.33
C ASN A 5 19.45 -28.29 -2.51
N ASP A 6 18.95 -29.38 -3.10
CA ASP A 6 19.56 -30.04 -4.26
C ASP A 6 18.57 -30.11 -5.43
N ASP A 7 18.72 -29.20 -6.39
CA ASP A 7 17.85 -29.12 -7.57
C ASP A 7 18.08 -30.27 -8.58
N ASN A 8 19.28 -30.88 -8.58
CA ASN A 8 19.58 -32.03 -9.43
C ASN A 8 18.81 -33.26 -8.96
N ILE A 9 18.83 -33.51 -7.64
CA ILE A 9 18.09 -34.61 -7.04
C ILE A 9 16.57 -34.41 -7.18
N LYS A 10 16.08 -33.17 -7.04
CA LYS A 10 14.67 -32.86 -7.31
C LYS A 10 14.28 -33.21 -8.74
N SER A 11 15.09 -32.79 -9.72
CA SER A 11 14.87 -33.09 -11.14
C SER A 11 14.95 -34.59 -11.44
N LYS A 12 15.94 -35.29 -10.85
CA LYS A 12 16.06 -36.74 -10.98
C LYS A 12 14.85 -37.47 -10.40
N THR A 13 14.36 -37.05 -9.23
CA THR A 13 13.16 -37.61 -8.60
C THR A 13 11.94 -37.45 -9.49
N ARG A 14 11.75 -36.28 -10.13
CA ARG A 14 10.70 -36.08 -11.14
C ARG A 14 10.85 -37.05 -12.31
N SER A 15 12.05 -37.17 -12.89
CA SER A 15 12.30 -38.06 -14.05
C SER A 15 12.04 -39.54 -13.75
N LEU A 16 12.17 -39.95 -12.49
CA LEU A 16 11.89 -41.31 -12.01
C LEU A 16 10.43 -41.51 -11.59
N ASN A 17 9.53 -40.61 -11.98
CA ASN A 17 8.10 -40.64 -11.61
C ASN A 17 7.85 -40.56 -10.09
N GLY A 18 8.82 -40.10 -9.29
CA GLY A 18 8.74 -40.07 -7.84
C GLY A 18 7.58 -39.22 -7.31
N ILE A 19 7.24 -38.14 -8.01
CA ILE A 19 6.11 -37.27 -7.63
C ILE A 19 4.78 -38.03 -7.69
N ALA A 20 4.55 -38.87 -8.70
CA ALA A 20 3.32 -39.65 -8.81
C ALA A 20 3.17 -40.64 -7.65
N TYR A 21 4.24 -41.35 -7.29
CA TYR A 21 4.23 -42.26 -6.15
C TYR A 21 3.98 -41.53 -4.82
N LEU A 22 4.62 -40.37 -4.62
CA LEU A 22 4.39 -39.55 -3.43
C LEU A 22 2.95 -39.05 -3.34
N VAL A 23 2.33 -38.68 -4.47
CA VAL A 23 0.90 -38.29 -4.51
C VAL A 23 0.00 -39.46 -4.14
N ALA A 24 0.29 -40.67 -4.62
CA ALA A 24 -0.48 -41.87 -4.26
C ALA A 24 -0.41 -42.14 -2.74
N LEU A 25 0.75 -41.94 -2.11
CA LEU A 25 0.93 -42.13 -0.66
C LEU A 25 0.11 -41.16 0.21
N LEU A 26 -0.40 -40.05 -0.35
CA LEU A 26 -1.32 -39.15 0.38
C LEU A 26 -2.66 -39.84 0.74
N GLN A 27 -3.02 -40.91 0.03
CA GLN A 27 -4.25 -41.65 0.29
C GLN A 27 -4.09 -42.71 1.39
N HIS A 28 -2.85 -43.06 1.76
CA HIS A 28 -2.54 -44.07 2.75
C HIS A 28 -3.19 -43.77 4.12
N GLU A 29 -3.59 -44.78 4.89
CA GLU A 29 -4.32 -44.58 6.16
C GLU A 29 -3.43 -44.06 7.31
N LYS A 30 -2.16 -44.52 7.36
CA LYS A 30 -1.20 -44.11 8.39
C LYS A 30 -0.78 -42.63 8.25
N PRO A 31 -0.99 -41.78 9.27
CA PRO A 31 -0.64 -40.36 9.24
C PRO A 31 0.85 -40.10 9.00
N GLU A 32 1.73 -40.93 9.56
CA GLU A 32 3.18 -40.84 9.37
C GLU A 32 3.59 -40.97 7.89
N ILE A 33 2.91 -41.83 7.13
CA ILE A 33 3.19 -41.99 5.69
C ILE A 33 2.71 -40.75 4.93
N GLN A 34 1.51 -40.25 5.25
CA GLN A 34 0.97 -39.03 4.65
C GLN A 34 1.89 -37.83 4.90
N LYS A 35 2.37 -37.68 6.15
CA LYS A 35 3.29 -36.61 6.58
C LYS A 35 4.64 -36.71 5.87
N ASN A 36 5.23 -37.90 5.79
CA ASN A 36 6.50 -38.12 5.09
C ASN A 36 6.37 -37.84 3.59
N ALA A 37 5.27 -38.26 2.97
CA ALA A 37 4.96 -37.94 1.58
C ALA A 37 4.84 -36.42 1.36
N CYS A 38 4.10 -35.72 2.22
CA CYS A 38 4.01 -34.26 2.19
C CYS A 38 5.38 -33.59 2.38
N GLY A 39 6.21 -34.06 3.32
CA GLY A 39 7.56 -33.53 3.55
C GLY A 39 8.47 -33.66 2.32
N ALA A 40 8.39 -34.78 1.60
CA ALA A 40 9.10 -34.96 0.34
C ALA A 40 8.56 -34.03 -0.76
N LEU A 41 7.24 -33.99 -0.96
CA LEU A 41 6.58 -33.12 -1.95
C LEU A 41 6.87 -31.64 -1.70
N ARG A 42 6.89 -31.21 -0.43
CA ARG A 42 7.20 -29.83 -0.02
C ARG A 42 8.59 -29.42 -0.52
N ASN A 43 9.59 -30.28 -0.31
CA ASN A 43 10.96 -30.04 -0.75
C ASN A 43 11.07 -30.04 -2.28
N LEU A 44 10.38 -30.97 -2.96
CA LEU A 44 10.35 -31.05 -4.43
C LEU A 44 9.74 -29.80 -5.07
N CYS A 45 8.71 -29.21 -4.44
CA CYS A 45 8.04 -28.01 -4.90
C CYS A 45 8.74 -26.70 -4.48
N TYR A 46 9.85 -26.76 -3.72
CA TYR A 46 10.53 -25.57 -3.24
C TYR A 46 11.51 -24.99 -4.27
N GLY A 47 11.46 -23.66 -4.47
CA GLY A 47 12.34 -22.89 -5.34
C GLY A 47 11.75 -22.59 -6.72
N LYS A 48 12.14 -21.43 -7.30
CA LYS A 48 11.65 -20.94 -8.60
C LYS A 48 12.12 -21.80 -9.78
N ARG A 49 13.31 -22.41 -9.67
CA ARG A 49 13.87 -23.33 -10.68
C ARG A 49 13.13 -24.67 -10.79
N ASN A 50 12.20 -24.94 -9.86
CA ASN A 50 11.48 -26.21 -9.78
C ASN A 50 10.00 -26.07 -10.17
N ASP A 51 9.64 -25.08 -10.99
CA ASP A 51 8.26 -24.93 -11.50
C ASP A 51 7.81 -26.17 -12.27
N GLU A 52 8.71 -26.87 -12.95
CA GLU A 52 8.43 -28.17 -13.58
C GLU A 52 7.97 -29.25 -12.58
N ASN A 53 8.49 -29.26 -11.35
CA ASN A 53 8.00 -30.21 -10.33
C ASN A 53 6.60 -29.84 -9.84
N LYS A 54 6.29 -28.53 -9.77
CA LYS A 54 4.94 -28.05 -9.42
C LYS A 54 3.94 -28.39 -10.52
N ILE A 55 4.34 -28.24 -11.78
CA ILE A 55 3.54 -28.65 -12.94
C ILE A 55 3.32 -30.17 -12.92
N GLU A 56 4.36 -30.97 -12.63
CA GLU A 56 4.20 -32.42 -12.52
C GLU A 56 3.26 -32.80 -11.36
N LEU A 57 3.37 -32.14 -10.20
CA LEU A 57 2.41 -32.31 -9.10
C LEU A 57 0.97 -32.07 -9.57
N LYS A 58 0.75 -31.02 -10.35
CA LYS A 58 -0.56 -30.73 -10.97
C LYS A 58 -1.00 -31.84 -11.92
N ASN A 59 -0.14 -32.27 -12.84
CA ASN A 59 -0.44 -33.32 -13.83
C ASN A 59 -0.80 -34.66 -13.19
N ARG A 60 -0.28 -34.93 -11.99
CA ARG A 60 -0.58 -36.14 -11.21
C ARG A 60 -1.77 -36.00 -10.27
N ASN A 61 -2.63 -34.99 -10.45
CA ASN A 61 -3.77 -34.70 -9.57
C ASN A 61 -3.34 -34.50 -8.10
N GLY A 62 -2.13 -33.98 -7.87
CA GLY A 62 -1.58 -33.76 -6.55
C GLY A 62 -2.31 -32.66 -5.77
N VAL A 63 -2.74 -31.58 -6.43
CA VAL A 63 -3.58 -30.54 -5.80
C VAL A 63 -4.90 -31.12 -5.28
N PRO A 64 -5.70 -31.85 -6.09
CA PRO A 64 -6.91 -32.51 -5.60
C PRO A 64 -6.64 -33.47 -4.44
N ALA A 65 -5.60 -34.29 -4.54
CA ALA A 65 -5.23 -35.25 -3.50
C ALA A 65 -4.87 -34.56 -2.17
N LEU A 66 -4.11 -33.46 -2.22
CA LEU A 66 -3.74 -32.65 -1.06
C LEU A 66 -4.99 -32.02 -0.43
N ILE A 67 -5.87 -31.41 -1.23
CA ILE A 67 -7.11 -30.80 -0.72
C ILE A 67 -8.05 -31.85 -0.12
N HIS A 68 -8.17 -33.02 -0.74
CA HIS A 68 -8.94 -34.13 -0.21
C HIS A 68 -8.39 -34.61 1.14
N LEU A 69 -7.06 -34.78 1.25
CA LEU A 69 -6.41 -35.14 2.51
C LEU A 69 -6.65 -34.07 3.60
N LEU A 70 -6.51 -32.79 3.26
CA LEU A 70 -6.75 -31.68 4.17
C LEU A 70 -8.17 -31.67 4.73
N ARG A 71 -9.17 -32.07 3.92
CA ARG A 71 -10.58 -32.12 4.32
C ARG A 71 -10.87 -33.23 5.32
N ARG A 72 -10.24 -34.40 5.18
CA ARG A 72 -10.59 -35.61 5.94
C ARG A 72 -9.72 -35.86 7.16
N THR A 73 -8.48 -35.37 7.18
CA THR A 73 -7.53 -35.73 8.24
C THR A 73 -7.86 -35.00 9.56
N PRO A 74 -7.94 -35.73 10.70
CA PRO A 74 -8.10 -35.12 12.02
C PRO A 74 -6.74 -34.69 12.62
N TYR A 75 -5.62 -35.03 11.97
CA TYR A 75 -4.28 -34.83 12.51
C TYR A 75 -3.70 -33.47 12.10
N GLU A 76 -3.46 -32.59 13.07
CA GLU A 76 -2.98 -31.22 12.83
C GLU A 76 -1.60 -31.17 12.15
N ASP A 77 -0.71 -32.11 12.45
CA ASP A 77 0.62 -32.16 11.84
C ASP A 77 0.57 -32.55 10.35
N VAL A 78 -0.39 -33.39 9.96
CA VAL A 78 -0.70 -33.69 8.56
C VAL A 78 -1.32 -32.46 7.89
N ARG A 79 -2.27 -31.75 8.53
CA ARG A 79 -2.86 -30.51 7.99
C ARG A 79 -1.79 -29.44 7.75
N GLU A 80 -0.88 -29.27 8.69
CA GLU A 80 0.26 -28.37 8.54
C GLU A 80 1.15 -28.79 7.37
N SER A 81 1.47 -30.08 7.26
CA SER A 81 2.32 -30.62 6.18
C SER A 81 1.69 -30.41 4.81
N VAL A 82 0.38 -30.67 4.68
CA VAL A 82 -0.37 -30.47 3.43
C VAL A 82 -0.39 -29.00 3.03
N THR A 83 -0.74 -28.10 3.97
CA THR A 83 -0.76 -26.66 3.69
C THR A 83 0.62 -26.12 3.34
N ALA A 84 1.69 -26.68 3.91
CA ALA A 84 3.06 -26.31 3.53
C ALA A 84 3.43 -26.72 2.10
N VAL A 85 2.96 -27.87 1.60
CA VAL A 85 3.11 -28.26 0.18
C VAL A 85 2.36 -27.30 -0.73
N LEU A 86 1.10 -27.03 -0.41
CA LEU A 86 0.24 -26.13 -1.18
C LEU A 86 0.78 -24.68 -1.20
N TRP A 87 1.44 -24.23 -0.14
CA TRP A 87 2.06 -22.91 -0.12
C TRP A 87 3.20 -22.83 -1.15
N ASN A 88 4.09 -23.82 -1.19
CA ASN A 88 5.13 -23.89 -2.21
C ASN A 88 4.55 -23.99 -3.63
N ALA A 89 3.51 -24.82 -3.80
CA ALA A 89 2.84 -25.03 -5.08
C ALA A 89 2.15 -23.74 -5.60
N SER A 90 1.48 -22.98 -4.73
CA SER A 90 0.74 -21.76 -5.09
C SER A 90 1.61 -20.61 -5.62
N SER A 91 2.93 -20.69 -5.43
CA SER A 91 3.87 -19.74 -6.06
C SER A 91 3.91 -19.85 -7.59
N SER A 92 3.50 -20.98 -8.17
CA SER A 92 3.43 -21.16 -9.62
C SER A 92 2.11 -20.59 -10.17
N PRO A 93 2.15 -19.64 -11.15
CA PRO A 93 0.95 -19.12 -11.80
C PRO A 93 0.02 -20.21 -12.37
N GLN A 94 0.59 -21.30 -12.87
CA GLN A 94 -0.12 -22.41 -13.51
C GLN A 94 -0.97 -23.24 -12.53
N LEU A 95 -0.68 -23.15 -11.22
CA LEU A 95 -1.40 -23.87 -10.17
C LEU A 95 -2.43 -23.00 -9.43
N LYS A 96 -2.31 -21.67 -9.48
CA LYS A 96 -3.20 -20.74 -8.74
C LYS A 96 -4.68 -20.99 -9.05
N GLY A 97 -5.04 -21.13 -10.33
CA GLY A 97 -6.43 -21.38 -10.75
C GLY A 97 -7.00 -22.65 -10.14
N GLN A 98 -6.28 -23.77 -10.25
CA GLN A 98 -6.70 -25.07 -9.71
C GLN A 98 -6.80 -25.07 -8.17
N ILE A 99 -5.84 -24.43 -7.50
CA ILE A 99 -5.87 -24.29 -6.03
C ILE A 99 -7.10 -23.48 -5.60
N LEU A 100 -7.48 -22.43 -6.33
CA LEU A 100 -8.69 -21.68 -6.05
C LEU A 100 -9.95 -22.51 -6.33
N ASP A 101 -9.99 -23.23 -7.45
CA ASP A 101 -11.16 -24.03 -7.85
C ASP A 101 -11.46 -25.16 -6.86
N GLU A 102 -10.42 -25.86 -6.42
CA GLU A 102 -10.59 -27.05 -5.58
C GLU A 102 -10.47 -26.73 -4.09
N GLY A 103 -9.61 -25.78 -3.73
CA GLY A 103 -9.14 -25.58 -2.36
C GLY A 103 -9.69 -24.35 -1.65
N LEU A 104 -10.17 -23.31 -2.35
CA LEU A 104 -10.54 -22.04 -1.71
C LEU A 104 -11.55 -22.23 -0.58
N ASN A 105 -12.66 -22.92 -0.86
CA ASN A 105 -13.70 -23.19 0.14
C ASN A 105 -13.18 -24.01 1.33
N VAL A 106 -12.33 -25.00 1.07
CA VAL A 106 -11.77 -25.86 2.14
C VAL A 106 -10.84 -25.06 3.04
N LEU A 107 -9.93 -24.28 2.46
CA LEU A 107 -9.01 -23.42 3.20
C LEU A 107 -9.80 -22.39 4.03
N VAL A 108 -10.82 -21.76 3.44
CA VAL A 108 -11.59 -20.72 4.13
C VAL A 108 -12.43 -21.31 5.27
N LYS A 109 -13.29 -22.30 4.97
CA LYS A 109 -14.24 -22.82 5.97
C LYS A 109 -13.57 -23.64 7.08
N ASN A 110 -12.49 -24.36 6.77
CA ASN A 110 -11.88 -25.29 7.73
C ASN A 110 -10.65 -24.72 8.44
N ILE A 111 -10.09 -23.58 7.97
CA ILE A 111 -8.88 -22.98 8.55
C ILE A 111 -9.05 -21.48 8.76
N ILE A 112 -9.38 -20.70 7.73
CA ILE A 112 -9.40 -19.23 7.86
C ILE A 112 -10.48 -18.79 8.86
N ILE A 113 -11.74 -19.22 8.71
CA ILE A 113 -12.83 -18.83 9.61
C ILE A 113 -12.58 -19.30 11.06
N PRO A 114 -12.27 -20.60 11.31
CA PRO A 114 -12.09 -21.09 12.67
C PRO A 114 -10.94 -20.41 13.44
N PHE A 115 -9.84 -20.10 12.75
CA PHE A 115 -8.64 -19.56 13.40
C PHE A 115 -8.49 -18.05 13.28
N SER A 116 -9.33 -17.35 12.51
CA SER A 116 -9.28 -15.88 12.43
C SER A 116 -9.84 -15.18 13.67
N GLY A 117 -10.67 -15.84 14.47
CA GLY A 117 -11.39 -15.24 15.60
C GLY A 117 -12.77 -14.69 15.24
N TRP A 118 -13.15 -14.69 13.96
CA TRP A 118 -14.43 -14.10 13.53
C TRP A 118 -15.63 -14.87 14.11
N ASP A 119 -15.61 -16.20 14.00
CA ASP A 119 -16.55 -17.02 14.76
C ASP A 119 -15.98 -17.23 16.17
N ALA A 120 -16.41 -16.38 17.11
CA ALA A 120 -15.88 -16.36 18.48
C ALA A 120 -16.11 -17.68 19.22
N ASP A 121 -17.23 -18.36 18.95
CA ASP A 121 -17.56 -19.63 19.62
C ASP A 121 -16.71 -20.77 19.06
N VAL A 122 -16.55 -20.84 17.74
CA VAL A 122 -15.64 -21.81 17.11
C VAL A 122 -14.20 -21.54 17.53
N ASN A 123 -13.78 -20.27 17.55
CA ASN A 123 -12.42 -19.90 17.91
C ASN A 123 -12.09 -20.24 19.37
N ARG A 124 -13.00 -19.96 20.31
CA ARG A 124 -12.80 -20.32 21.73
C ARG A 124 -12.61 -21.83 21.92
N ARG A 125 -13.29 -22.66 21.11
CA ARG A 125 -13.16 -24.13 21.15
C ARG A 125 -11.87 -24.63 20.52
N LEU A 126 -11.47 -24.07 19.38
CA LEU A 126 -10.37 -24.60 18.56
C LEU A 126 -9.02 -23.92 18.80
N ASN A 127 -9.02 -22.69 19.33
CA ASN A 127 -7.82 -21.91 19.59
C ASN A 127 -7.88 -21.17 20.94
N PRO A 128 -7.93 -21.90 22.07
CA PRO A 128 -8.04 -21.28 23.39
C PRO A 128 -6.82 -20.40 23.77
N GLN A 129 -5.68 -20.60 23.11
CA GLN A 129 -4.47 -19.80 23.33
C GLN A 129 -4.49 -18.44 22.62
N GLY A 130 -5.44 -18.20 21.70
CA GLY A 130 -5.58 -16.94 20.98
C GLY A 130 -4.46 -16.63 19.98
N LYS A 131 -3.54 -17.56 19.70
CA LYS A 131 -2.41 -17.36 18.76
C LYS A 131 -2.69 -18.02 17.42
N PHE A 132 -2.25 -17.41 16.32
CA PHE A 132 -2.43 -18.01 14.99
C PHE A 132 -1.60 -19.31 14.84
N PRO A 133 -2.22 -20.48 14.58
CA PRO A 133 -1.48 -21.72 14.42
C PRO A 133 -0.71 -21.76 13.08
N PRO A 134 0.32 -22.62 12.94
CA PRO A 134 1.08 -22.76 11.69
C PRO A 134 0.21 -23.04 10.46
N VAL A 135 -0.85 -23.82 10.62
CA VAL A 135 -1.80 -24.12 9.54
C VAL A 135 -2.54 -22.87 9.04
N PHE A 136 -2.86 -21.91 9.91
CA PHE A 136 -3.46 -20.62 9.52
C PHE A 136 -2.44 -19.74 8.78
N LYS A 137 -1.21 -19.65 9.28
CA LYS A 137 -0.10 -18.98 8.59
C LYS A 137 0.11 -19.55 7.17
N ASN A 138 0.12 -20.88 7.04
CA ASN A 138 0.29 -21.53 5.74
C ASN A 138 -0.92 -21.27 4.83
N ALA A 139 -2.15 -21.39 5.33
CA ALA A 139 -3.37 -21.14 4.55
C ALA A 139 -3.46 -19.70 4.04
N THR A 140 -3.17 -18.71 4.88
CA THR A 140 -3.08 -17.31 4.47
C THR A 140 -1.93 -17.11 3.46
N GLY A 141 -0.81 -17.83 3.59
CA GLY A 141 0.29 -17.82 2.61
C GLY A 141 -0.10 -18.37 1.23
N ILE A 142 -0.86 -19.46 1.18
CA ILE A 142 -1.43 -20.03 -0.05
C ILE A 142 -2.34 -18.99 -0.72
N LEU A 143 -3.27 -18.43 0.05
CA LEU A 143 -4.27 -17.49 -0.46
C LEU A 143 -3.65 -16.15 -0.84
N ARG A 144 -2.57 -15.69 -0.17
CA ARG A 144 -1.75 -14.56 -0.60
C ARG A 144 -1.22 -14.80 -2.00
N ASN A 145 -0.58 -15.93 -2.25
CA ASN A 145 -0.05 -16.24 -3.58
C ASN A 145 -1.17 -16.31 -4.62
N CYS A 146 -2.29 -16.94 -4.30
CA CYS A 146 -3.43 -17.05 -5.21
C CYS A 146 -4.15 -15.72 -5.47
N SER A 147 -4.16 -14.79 -4.51
CA SER A 147 -4.80 -13.47 -4.66
C SER A 147 -4.12 -12.57 -5.71
N SER A 148 -2.87 -12.89 -6.08
CA SER A 148 -2.17 -12.25 -7.20
C SER A 148 -2.56 -12.79 -8.58
N ALA A 149 -3.54 -13.71 -8.64
CA ALA A 149 -4.11 -14.20 -9.90
C ALA A 149 -4.82 -13.09 -10.67
N ASP A 150 -5.35 -13.45 -11.84
CA ASP A 150 -6.11 -12.56 -12.71
C ASP A 150 -7.44 -12.09 -12.08
N TYR A 151 -8.25 -11.40 -12.88
CA TYR A 151 -9.57 -10.93 -12.46
C TYR A 151 -10.46 -12.05 -11.93
N ASP A 152 -10.48 -13.22 -12.58
CA ASP A 152 -11.32 -14.35 -12.19
C ASP A 152 -10.90 -14.93 -10.84
N GLY A 153 -9.59 -15.05 -10.60
CA GLY A 153 -9.07 -15.47 -9.30
C GLY A 153 -9.47 -14.53 -8.17
N ARG A 154 -9.32 -13.20 -8.37
CA ARG A 154 -9.78 -12.21 -7.38
C ARG A 154 -11.29 -12.24 -7.18
N ARG A 155 -12.08 -12.38 -8.25
CA ARG A 155 -13.54 -12.50 -8.16
C ARG A 155 -13.95 -13.69 -7.27
N LYS A 156 -13.41 -14.89 -7.54
CA LYS A 156 -13.68 -16.09 -6.73
C LYS A 156 -13.40 -15.88 -5.24
N MET A 157 -12.29 -15.20 -4.92
CA MET A 157 -11.94 -14.89 -3.53
C MET A 157 -12.87 -13.84 -2.91
N ARG A 158 -13.25 -12.81 -3.66
CA ARG A 158 -14.21 -11.78 -3.20
C ARG A 158 -15.60 -12.34 -2.94
N ASP A 159 -16.02 -13.31 -3.74
CA ASP A 159 -17.32 -13.98 -3.64
C ASP A 159 -17.32 -15.12 -2.62
N CYS A 160 -16.15 -15.52 -2.09
CA CYS A 160 -16.05 -16.57 -1.09
C CYS A 160 -16.62 -16.08 0.25
N GLU A 161 -17.79 -16.60 0.59
CA GLU A 161 -18.44 -16.37 1.87
C GLU A 161 -17.48 -16.65 3.02
N GLY A 162 -17.48 -15.77 4.02
CA GLY A 162 -16.63 -15.97 5.18
C GLY A 162 -15.16 -15.57 4.98
N PHE A 163 -14.71 -15.21 3.78
CA PHE A 163 -13.28 -14.95 3.57
C PHE A 163 -12.85 -13.55 3.98
N ILE A 164 -13.43 -12.51 3.35
CA ILE A 164 -13.05 -11.11 3.60
C ILE A 164 -13.25 -10.71 5.06
N PRO A 165 -14.40 -10.97 5.69
CA PRO A 165 -14.60 -10.51 7.06
C PRO A 165 -13.70 -11.26 8.07
N SER A 166 -13.30 -12.51 7.78
CA SER A 166 -12.31 -13.24 8.59
C SER A 166 -10.96 -12.56 8.56
N LEU A 167 -10.51 -12.14 7.38
CA LEU A 167 -9.22 -11.45 7.23
C LEU A 167 -9.24 -10.11 7.97
N LEU A 168 -10.30 -9.32 7.80
CA LEU A 168 -10.45 -8.03 8.46
C LEU A 168 -10.52 -8.20 9.99
N HIS A 169 -11.24 -9.21 10.47
CA HIS A 169 -11.28 -9.53 11.89
C HIS A 169 -9.91 -9.94 12.43
N ALA A 170 -9.18 -10.85 11.76
CA ALA A 170 -7.85 -11.27 12.18
C ALA A 170 -6.89 -10.07 12.30
N VAL A 171 -6.93 -9.15 11.33
CA VAL A 171 -6.13 -7.93 11.36
C VAL A 171 -6.55 -7.02 12.51
N ASN A 172 -7.83 -6.74 12.69
CA ASN A 172 -8.30 -5.87 13.78
C ASN A 172 -7.98 -6.42 15.17
N SER A 173 -8.18 -7.72 15.38
CA SER A 173 -7.88 -8.37 16.65
C SER A 173 -6.38 -8.31 16.98
N SER A 174 -5.51 -8.30 15.96
CA SER A 174 -4.06 -8.13 16.18
C SER A 174 -3.67 -6.73 16.68
N LEU A 175 -4.49 -5.70 16.46
CA LEU A 175 -4.18 -4.32 16.88
C LEU A 175 -4.21 -4.13 18.40
N GLN A 176 -4.79 -5.08 19.14
CA GLN A 176 -4.79 -5.06 20.61
C GLN A 176 -3.41 -5.34 21.22
N SER A 177 -2.49 -5.91 20.44
CA SER A 177 -1.14 -6.26 20.89
C SER A 177 -0.11 -5.90 19.82
N LEU A 178 0.79 -4.97 20.15
CA LEU A 178 1.90 -4.57 19.27
C LEU A 178 2.84 -5.74 18.91
N ASN A 179 2.81 -6.84 19.68
CA ASN A 179 3.58 -8.04 19.34
C ASN A 179 2.93 -8.88 18.24
N GLU A 180 1.63 -8.71 17.98
CA GLU A 180 0.87 -9.50 17.00
C GLU A 180 0.73 -8.80 15.64
N ILE A 181 0.84 -7.47 15.58
CA ILE A 181 0.69 -6.71 14.32
C ILE A 181 1.75 -7.07 13.26
N ASP A 182 2.94 -7.50 13.69
CA ASP A 182 4.04 -7.90 12.81
C ASP A 182 4.09 -9.42 12.56
N ASN A 183 3.08 -10.16 13.00
CA ASN A 183 2.95 -11.60 12.78
C ASN A 183 2.86 -11.91 11.28
N LYS A 184 3.54 -12.98 10.83
CA LYS A 184 3.53 -13.40 9.41
C LYS A 184 2.13 -13.67 8.87
N SER A 185 1.19 -14.09 9.73
CA SER A 185 -0.20 -14.28 9.36
C SER A 185 -0.89 -12.96 9.03
N ILE A 186 -0.61 -11.89 9.80
CA ILE A 186 -1.14 -10.54 9.55
C ILE A 186 -0.53 -9.95 8.28
N GLU A 187 0.77 -10.14 8.07
CA GLU A 187 1.43 -9.76 6.81
C GLU A 187 0.75 -10.44 5.60
N ASN A 188 0.47 -11.74 5.69
CA ASN A 188 -0.23 -12.48 4.64
C ASN A 188 -1.65 -11.93 4.43
N CYS A 189 -2.41 -11.69 5.51
CA CYS A 189 -3.76 -11.10 5.45
C CYS A 189 -3.73 -9.74 4.75
N MET A 190 -2.81 -8.84 5.13
CA MET A 190 -2.68 -7.52 4.51
C MET A 190 -2.31 -7.62 3.03
N CYS A 191 -1.44 -8.56 2.65
CA CYS A 191 -1.13 -8.79 1.25
C CYS A 191 -2.34 -9.28 0.44
N ILE A 192 -3.16 -10.17 1.02
CA ILE A 192 -4.42 -10.62 0.41
C ILE A 192 -5.36 -9.42 0.25
N LEU A 193 -5.62 -8.67 1.32
CA LEU A 193 -6.51 -7.50 1.30
C LEU A 193 -6.06 -6.49 0.25
N ARG A 194 -4.76 -6.19 0.18
CA ARG A 194 -4.18 -5.31 -0.85
C ARG A 194 -4.51 -5.78 -2.26
N ASN A 195 -4.35 -7.08 -2.53
CA ASN A 195 -4.64 -7.65 -3.85
C ASN A 195 -6.14 -7.67 -4.16
N LEU A 196 -6.98 -7.99 -3.17
CA LEU A 196 -8.43 -7.96 -3.33
C LEU A 196 -8.98 -6.54 -3.48
N SER A 197 -8.30 -5.52 -2.97
CA SER A 197 -8.67 -4.10 -3.17
C SER A 197 -8.32 -3.54 -4.55
N TYR A 198 -7.60 -4.29 -5.39
CA TYR A 198 -7.23 -3.84 -6.73
C TYR A 198 -8.43 -3.81 -7.69
N LYS A 199 -8.72 -2.66 -8.32
CA LYS A 199 -9.84 -2.51 -9.28
C LYS A 199 -11.21 -2.87 -8.66
N LEU A 200 -11.49 -2.41 -7.44
CA LEU A 200 -12.77 -2.70 -6.77
C LEU A 200 -13.99 -2.10 -7.47
N GLN A 201 -13.83 -0.98 -8.19
CA GLN A 201 -14.90 -0.40 -8.97
C GLN A 201 -15.48 -1.36 -10.02
N GLU A 202 -14.68 -2.34 -10.50
CA GLU A 202 -15.12 -3.39 -11.43
C GLU A 202 -16.08 -4.42 -10.80
N VAL A 203 -16.20 -4.43 -9.46
CA VAL A 203 -17.18 -5.24 -8.73
C VAL A 203 -18.59 -4.64 -8.84
N VAL A 204 -18.68 -3.33 -9.09
CA VAL A 204 -19.94 -2.59 -9.26
C VAL A 204 -20.22 -2.36 -10.75
N ASP A 205 -19.25 -1.83 -11.49
CA ASP A 205 -19.33 -1.65 -12.95
C ASP A 205 -18.10 -2.28 -13.61
N ARG A 206 -18.31 -3.45 -14.24
CA ARG A 206 -17.25 -4.21 -14.92
C ARG A 206 -16.53 -3.39 -15.99
N ASP A 207 -17.22 -2.48 -16.65
CA ASP A 207 -16.70 -1.64 -17.72
C ASP A 207 -16.42 -0.21 -17.23
N TYR A 208 -16.23 0.00 -15.92
CA TYR A 208 -16.02 1.32 -15.32
C TYR A 208 -15.02 2.18 -16.09
N ASP A 209 -13.83 1.64 -16.39
CA ASP A 209 -12.77 2.39 -17.09
C ASP A 209 -13.22 2.83 -18.51
N ARG A 210 -14.10 2.06 -19.17
CA ARG A 210 -14.66 2.37 -20.50
C ARG A 210 -15.83 3.34 -20.42
N ASN A 211 -16.68 3.21 -19.40
CA ASN A 211 -17.88 4.02 -19.21
C ASN A 211 -17.57 5.39 -18.59
N TYR A 212 -16.49 5.48 -17.82
CA TYR A 212 -16.14 6.67 -17.05
C TYR A 212 -16.03 7.96 -17.90
N PRO A 213 -15.37 7.99 -19.08
CA PRO A 213 -15.29 9.21 -19.88
C PRO A 213 -16.67 9.75 -20.30
N ALA A 214 -17.61 8.86 -20.65
CA ALA A 214 -18.97 9.24 -20.98
C ALA A 214 -19.74 9.72 -19.75
N MET A 215 -19.58 9.06 -18.60
CA MET A 215 -20.17 9.51 -17.32
C MET A 215 -19.64 10.87 -16.88
N ALA A 216 -18.34 11.11 -17.02
CA ALA A 216 -17.68 12.35 -16.67
C ALA A 216 -18.08 13.51 -17.60
N ALA A 217 -18.43 13.22 -18.85
CA ALA A 217 -18.94 14.20 -19.81
C ALA A 217 -20.46 14.47 -19.65
N ALA A 218 -21.24 13.47 -19.25
CA ALA A 218 -22.70 13.56 -19.13
C ALA A 218 -23.18 14.10 -17.78
N SER A 219 -22.36 13.99 -16.73
CA SER A 219 -22.64 14.64 -15.46
C SER A 219 -22.27 16.13 -15.58
N THR A 220 -23.23 17.03 -15.38
CA THR A 220 -22.99 18.46 -15.17
C THR A 220 -22.13 18.73 -13.91
N TRP A 221 -21.70 17.67 -13.21
CA TRP A 221 -20.44 17.65 -12.46
C TRP A 221 -19.26 17.55 -13.42
N SER A 222 -19.08 18.60 -14.21
CA SER A 222 -17.75 19.00 -14.61
C SER A 222 -16.96 19.29 -13.33
N VAL A 223 -16.23 18.30 -12.83
CA VAL A 223 -14.93 18.56 -12.19
C VAL A 223 -13.99 18.95 -13.34
N THR A 224 -14.25 20.10 -13.94
CA THR A 224 -13.25 20.84 -14.69
C THR A 224 -12.20 21.29 -13.67
N PRO A 225 -10.92 20.98 -13.88
CA PRO A 225 -9.86 21.65 -13.15
C PRO A 225 -9.92 23.13 -13.56
N SER A 226 -9.86 24.03 -12.56
CA SER A 226 -9.81 25.49 -12.70
C SER A 226 -11.06 26.18 -13.30
N GLN A 227 -11.94 26.68 -12.41
CA GLN A 227 -12.42 28.08 -12.33
C GLN A 227 -13.66 28.12 -11.41
N TYR A 228 -13.44 28.30 -10.10
CA TYR A 228 -14.47 28.81 -9.20
C TYR A 228 -14.30 30.33 -9.16
N ASN A 229 -15.16 31.05 -9.87
CA ASN A 229 -15.42 32.46 -9.58
C ASN A 229 -16.73 32.55 -8.81
N GLU A 230 -16.66 33.27 -7.69
CA GLU A 230 -17.81 33.79 -6.95
C GLU A 230 -18.77 34.53 -7.89
N HIS A 231 -20.07 34.19 -7.81
CA HIS A 231 -21.14 35.14 -7.51
C HIS A 231 -22.49 34.41 -7.48
N GLU A 232 -23.16 34.44 -6.33
CA GLU A 232 -24.57 34.07 -6.17
C GLU A 232 -25.50 34.96 -7.03
N LYS A 233 -26.57 34.36 -7.58
CA LYS A 233 -27.96 34.78 -7.30
C LYS A 233 -29.01 33.82 -7.89
N THR A 234 -29.93 33.45 -7.02
CA THR A 234 -31.28 32.87 -7.17
C THR A 234 -31.96 32.96 -8.55
N LYS A 235 -32.56 31.83 -9.00
CA LYS A 235 -33.96 31.76 -9.45
C LYS A 235 -34.46 30.34 -9.74
N ILE A 236 -35.66 30.08 -9.23
CA ILE A 236 -36.54 28.92 -9.44
C ILE A 236 -37.12 28.96 -10.87
N GLY A 237 -37.29 27.80 -11.53
CA GLY A 237 -38.04 27.69 -12.79
C GLY A 237 -38.21 26.24 -13.28
N CYS A 238 -39.47 25.81 -13.39
CA CYS A 238 -39.98 24.48 -13.70
C CYS A 238 -40.14 24.20 -15.22
N MET A 239 -40.25 22.90 -15.58
CA MET A 239 -40.62 22.22 -16.86
C MET A 239 -39.44 21.41 -17.46
N GLY A 240 -39.48 20.10 -17.76
CA GLY A 240 -40.54 19.09 -17.81
C GLY A 240 -40.46 18.31 -19.13
N SER A 241 -39.74 17.17 -19.20
CA SER A 241 -40.00 16.08 -20.18
C SER A 241 -39.23 14.77 -19.96
N LYS A 242 -40.00 13.74 -19.53
CA LYS A 242 -39.98 12.30 -19.89
C LYS A 242 -38.64 11.52 -19.86
N GLN A 243 -38.37 10.90 -18.70
CA GLN A 243 -37.44 9.78 -18.55
C GLN A 243 -38.08 8.43 -18.92
N LYS A 244 -37.38 7.62 -19.73
CA LYS A 244 -37.53 6.15 -19.80
C LYS A 244 -36.75 5.54 -18.62
N LYS A 245 -37.42 4.67 -17.86
CA LYS A 245 -36.90 4.01 -16.64
C LYS A 245 -35.71 3.08 -16.95
N THR A 246 -34.52 3.49 -16.55
CA THR A 246 -33.45 2.59 -16.12
C THR A 246 -33.35 2.76 -14.60
N LYS A 247 -33.66 1.71 -13.83
CA LYS A 247 -33.56 1.71 -12.36
C LYS A 247 -32.12 1.99 -11.94
N GLN A 248 -31.83 3.24 -11.58
CA GLN A 248 -30.71 3.62 -10.73
C GLN A 248 -31.00 3.09 -9.32
N ILE A 249 -30.22 2.11 -8.88
CA ILE A 249 -30.19 1.62 -7.49
C ILE A 249 -28.90 2.18 -6.91
N TYR A 250 -28.88 3.46 -6.52
CA TYR A 250 -27.84 4.07 -5.69
C TYR A 250 -28.36 5.43 -5.20
N ASP A 251 -29.45 5.39 -4.43
CA ASP A 251 -29.95 6.52 -3.64
C ASP A 251 -30.73 5.95 -2.45
N GLN A 252 -30.08 5.07 -1.68
CA GLN A 252 -30.56 4.60 -0.37
C GLN A 252 -29.46 3.90 0.42
N THR A 253 -28.29 4.54 0.56
CA THR A 253 -27.44 4.30 1.74
C THR A 253 -27.63 5.49 2.64
N GLY A 254 -28.57 5.36 3.57
CA GLY A 254 -28.93 6.40 4.51
C GLY A 254 -27.71 6.91 5.26
N THR A 255 -27.58 8.24 5.26
CA THR A 255 -27.06 9.02 6.38
C THR A 255 -27.66 8.50 7.68
N LEU A 256 -26.93 7.64 8.38
CA LEU A 256 -27.10 7.42 9.81
C LEU A 256 -25.88 8.00 10.51
N ASN A 257 -26.14 9.09 11.22
CA ASN A 257 -25.27 9.67 12.22
C ASN A 257 -24.68 8.58 13.11
N ASN A 258 -23.35 8.44 13.12
CA ASN A 258 -22.65 7.92 14.29
C ASN A 258 -21.97 9.11 14.97
N HIS A 259 -22.73 9.76 15.86
CA HIS A 259 -22.18 10.69 16.83
C HIS A 259 -21.22 9.93 17.76
N ASN A 260 -20.07 10.56 18.00
CA ASN A 260 -19.17 10.43 19.13
C ASN A 260 -19.57 9.43 20.23
N ASN A 261 -18.77 8.38 20.37
CA ASN A 261 -18.44 7.88 21.70
C ASN A 261 -16.95 7.54 21.78
N SER A 262 -16.15 8.60 21.87
CA SER A 262 -14.78 8.54 22.40
C SER A 262 -14.87 8.16 23.86
N ASN A 263 -14.75 6.86 24.19
CA ASN A 263 -14.23 6.31 25.45
C ASN A 263 -14.49 4.80 25.58
N ASN A 264 -14.08 3.98 24.61
CA ASN A 264 -13.85 2.57 24.91
C ASN A 264 -12.72 1.98 24.04
N SER A 265 -11.79 1.32 24.71
CA SER A 265 -10.48 0.80 24.26
C SER A 265 -10.54 -0.36 23.25
N ASN A 266 -11.64 -0.53 22.52
CA ASN A 266 -11.73 -1.49 21.41
C ASN A 266 -11.59 -0.74 20.09
N ILE A 267 -10.41 -0.82 19.48
CA ILE A 267 -10.16 -0.31 18.12
C ILE A 267 -11.17 -0.99 17.18
N HIS A 268 -12.19 -0.21 16.80
CA HIS A 268 -13.23 -0.42 15.80
C HIS A 268 -13.34 -1.83 15.19
N ALA A 269 -14.27 -2.63 15.71
CA ALA A 269 -14.71 -3.84 14.99
C ALA A 269 -15.32 -3.41 13.64
N ILE A 270 -14.73 -3.85 12.52
CA ILE A 270 -15.35 -3.69 11.20
C ILE A 270 -16.49 -4.72 11.13
N ILE A 271 -17.71 -4.24 11.34
CA ILE A 271 -18.91 -5.09 11.36
C ILE A 271 -19.38 -5.29 9.91
N PRO A 272 -19.79 -6.51 9.51
CA PRO A 272 -20.40 -6.74 8.22
C PRO A 272 -21.62 -5.81 8.03
N PRO A 273 -21.81 -5.22 6.84
CA PRO A 273 -22.95 -4.36 6.61
C PRO A 273 -24.26 -5.15 6.80
N ARG A 274 -25.27 -4.53 7.40
CA ARG A 274 -26.58 -5.15 7.66
C ARG A 274 -27.29 -5.60 6.38
N GLU A 275 -27.00 -4.91 5.28
CA GLU A 275 -27.41 -5.21 3.92
C GLU A 275 -26.20 -4.98 2.99
N GLY A 276 -25.94 -5.86 2.03
CA GLY A 276 -24.84 -5.72 1.07
C GLY A 276 -23.96 -6.96 0.95
N ARG A 277 -23.09 -6.98 -0.07
CA ARG A 277 -22.17 -8.11 -0.28
C ARG A 277 -20.98 -8.01 0.69
N PRO A 278 -20.44 -9.13 1.22
CA PRO A 278 -19.25 -9.12 2.09
C PRO A 278 -18.03 -8.41 1.48
N VAL A 279 -17.93 -8.38 0.15
CA VAL A 279 -16.87 -7.67 -0.57
C VAL A 279 -16.88 -6.15 -0.32
N GLU A 280 -18.04 -5.58 0.00
CA GLU A 280 -18.21 -4.14 0.24
C GLU A 280 -17.48 -3.67 1.50
N MET A 281 -17.16 -4.59 2.41
CA MET A 281 -16.32 -4.32 3.58
C MET A 281 -14.92 -3.81 3.21
N LEU A 282 -14.40 -4.15 2.02
CA LEU A 282 -13.06 -3.72 1.60
C LEU A 282 -12.95 -2.20 1.38
N TRP A 283 -14.07 -1.49 1.19
CA TRP A 283 -14.08 -0.06 0.91
C TRP A 283 -14.97 0.75 1.85
N GLN A 284 -15.35 0.19 3.01
CA GLN A 284 -15.98 0.97 4.06
C GLN A 284 -14.96 1.90 4.72
N THR A 285 -15.39 3.07 5.19
CA THR A 285 -14.50 4.05 5.83
C THR A 285 -13.82 3.51 7.08
N ASP A 286 -14.48 2.59 7.80
CA ASP A 286 -13.99 2.00 9.05
C ASP A 286 -12.66 1.24 8.88
N VAL A 287 -12.36 0.74 7.67
CA VAL A 287 -11.09 0.03 7.41
C VAL A 287 -9.88 0.96 7.47
N ILE A 288 -10.08 2.27 7.30
CA ILE A 288 -8.99 3.25 7.29
C ILE A 288 -8.35 3.37 8.67
N GLY A 289 -9.12 3.28 9.75
CA GLY A 289 -8.57 3.30 11.12
C GLY A 289 -7.57 2.16 11.36
N THR A 290 -7.92 0.95 10.90
CA THR A 290 -7.06 -0.24 10.92
C THR A 290 -5.76 0.00 10.15
N TYR A 291 -5.86 0.51 8.92
CA TYR A 291 -4.69 0.75 8.07
C TYR A 291 -3.78 1.83 8.65
N VAL A 292 -4.32 2.93 9.15
CA VAL A 292 -3.51 3.98 9.79
C VAL A 292 -2.83 3.47 11.06
N HIS A 293 -3.49 2.62 11.87
CA HIS A 293 -2.86 1.99 13.03
C HIS A 293 -1.66 1.13 12.61
N LEU A 294 -1.81 0.28 11.60
CA LEU A 294 -0.69 -0.52 11.08
C LEU A 294 0.43 0.34 10.52
N LEU A 295 0.11 1.39 9.74
CA LEU A 295 1.11 2.34 9.23
C LEU A 295 1.87 3.05 10.34
N ARG A 296 1.26 3.23 11.52
CA ARG A 296 1.88 3.88 12.69
C ARG A 296 2.72 2.95 13.55
N HIS A 297 2.34 1.68 13.65
CA HIS A 297 2.89 0.79 14.68
C HIS A 297 3.68 -0.39 14.13
N SER A 298 3.39 -0.85 12.91
CA SER A 298 4.11 -1.99 12.32
C SER A 298 5.57 -1.63 12.05
N SER A 299 6.46 -2.58 12.31
CA SER A 299 7.87 -2.55 11.93
C SER A 299 8.17 -3.50 10.76
N ASN A 300 7.21 -4.35 10.36
CA ASN A 300 7.37 -5.27 9.25
C ASN A 300 7.22 -4.54 7.89
N PRO A 301 8.26 -4.50 7.03
CA PRO A 301 8.21 -3.81 5.74
C PRO A 301 7.15 -4.37 4.80
N ASP A 302 6.93 -5.68 4.78
CA ASP A 302 5.91 -6.31 3.94
C ASP A 302 4.49 -5.90 4.39
N THR A 303 4.26 -5.78 5.71
CA THR A 303 2.98 -5.31 6.26
C THR A 303 2.77 -3.82 5.92
N LEU A 304 3.79 -2.99 6.05
CA LEU A 304 3.71 -1.56 5.72
C LEU A 304 3.49 -1.33 4.21
N GLU A 305 4.23 -2.03 3.35
CA GLU A 305 4.03 -1.98 1.89
C GLU A 305 2.60 -2.41 1.52
N ALA A 306 2.13 -3.54 2.07
CA ALA A 306 0.78 -4.02 1.79
C ALA A 306 -0.29 -3.05 2.29
N THR A 307 -0.09 -2.41 3.44
CA THR A 307 -1.02 -1.43 4.02
C THR A 307 -1.08 -0.15 3.19
N ALA A 308 0.07 0.43 2.83
CA ALA A 308 0.14 1.57 1.92
C ALA A 308 -0.47 1.21 0.54
N GLY A 309 -0.22 0.00 0.07
CA GLY A 309 -0.81 -0.55 -1.16
C GLY A 309 -2.33 -0.73 -1.11
N CYS A 310 -2.92 -1.05 0.06
CA CYS A 310 -4.38 -1.05 0.24
C CYS A 310 -4.94 0.37 0.01
N ILE A 311 -4.36 1.37 0.69
CA ILE A 311 -4.79 2.77 0.55
C ILE A 311 -4.62 3.25 -0.89
N GLN A 312 -3.48 2.94 -1.52
CA GLN A 312 -3.23 3.21 -2.93
C GLN A 312 -4.39 2.67 -3.80
N ASN A 313 -4.71 1.39 -3.69
CA ASN A 313 -5.73 0.75 -4.52
C ASN A 313 -7.12 1.34 -4.27
N LEU A 314 -7.46 1.62 -3.01
CA LEU A 314 -8.76 2.17 -2.61
C LEU A 314 -8.98 3.61 -3.07
N THR A 315 -7.91 4.39 -3.26
CA THR A 315 -7.98 5.83 -3.59
C THR A 315 -7.69 6.13 -5.06
N ALA A 316 -7.54 5.10 -5.90
CA ALA A 316 -6.94 5.21 -7.23
C ALA A 316 -7.80 5.84 -8.34
N CYS A 317 -9.11 5.99 -8.11
CA CYS A 317 -10.03 6.45 -9.16
C CYS A 317 -11.08 7.44 -8.63
N TYR A 318 -11.95 7.91 -9.52
CA TYR A 318 -13.02 8.87 -9.22
C TYR A 318 -14.34 8.20 -8.81
N TRP A 319 -14.31 6.90 -8.49
CA TRP A 319 -15.45 6.19 -7.95
C TRP A 319 -15.81 6.77 -6.57
N LYS A 320 -17.10 6.93 -6.26
CA LYS A 320 -17.57 7.64 -5.05
C LYS A 320 -16.93 7.11 -3.75
N PRO A 321 -16.86 5.80 -3.48
CA PRO A 321 -16.09 5.27 -2.36
C PRO A 321 -14.61 5.68 -2.35
N SER A 322 -13.93 5.70 -3.50
CA SER A 322 -12.55 6.19 -3.56
C SER A 322 -12.42 7.66 -3.20
N VAL A 323 -13.40 8.50 -3.57
CA VAL A 323 -13.45 9.92 -3.16
C VAL A 323 -13.62 10.03 -1.64
N ASP A 324 -14.56 9.27 -1.07
CA ASP A 324 -14.84 9.30 0.37
C ASP A 324 -13.65 8.81 1.19
N LEU A 325 -13.00 7.73 0.75
CA LEU A 325 -11.82 7.17 1.40
C LEU A 325 -10.61 8.13 1.34
N ARG A 326 -10.46 8.96 0.30
CA ARG A 326 -9.41 10.01 0.30
C ARG A 326 -9.65 11.04 1.39
N THR A 327 -10.90 11.42 1.63
CA THR A 327 -11.26 12.31 2.73
C THR A 327 -11.03 11.63 4.08
N GLU A 328 -11.39 10.34 4.21
CA GLU A 328 -11.26 9.61 5.46
C GLU A 328 -9.80 9.38 5.87
N VAL A 329 -8.91 9.08 4.91
CA VAL A 329 -7.47 8.96 5.18
C VAL A 329 -6.89 10.25 5.75
N ARG A 330 -7.34 11.42 5.28
CA ARG A 330 -6.94 12.70 5.88
C ARG A 330 -7.51 12.86 7.29
N LYS A 331 -8.78 12.53 7.51
CA LYS A 331 -9.42 12.65 8.83
C LYS A 331 -8.74 11.78 9.88
N ALA A 332 -8.39 10.55 9.51
CA ALA A 332 -7.72 9.59 10.37
C ALA A 332 -6.22 9.88 10.60
N ARG A 333 -5.68 11.01 10.10
CA ARG A 333 -4.24 11.35 10.13
C ARG A 333 -3.36 10.31 9.40
N GLY A 334 -3.88 9.72 8.33
CA GLY A 334 -3.12 8.78 7.49
C GLY A 334 -2.09 9.44 6.57
N LEU A 335 -2.28 10.73 6.24
CA LEU A 335 -1.32 11.49 5.41
C LEU A 335 0.06 11.60 6.09
N SER A 336 0.10 11.83 7.42
CA SER A 336 1.34 11.84 8.18
C SER A 336 2.03 10.49 8.19
N GLU A 337 1.30 9.41 8.44
CA GLU A 337 1.96 8.10 8.50
C GLU A 337 2.57 7.69 7.14
N LEU A 338 1.92 8.02 6.02
CA LEU A 338 2.43 7.70 4.68
C LEU A 338 3.68 8.49 4.29
N VAL A 339 3.78 9.77 4.67
CA VAL A 339 4.98 10.55 4.37
C VAL A 339 6.13 10.16 5.30
N ASP A 340 5.88 9.78 6.55
CA ASP A 340 6.92 9.23 7.43
C ASP A 340 7.56 7.97 6.82
N LEU A 341 6.78 7.16 6.09
CA LEU A 341 7.30 5.99 5.38
C LEU A 341 8.24 6.33 4.22
N LEU A 342 8.25 7.57 3.70
CA LEU A 342 9.24 8.01 2.71
C LEU A 342 10.66 8.08 3.29
N ARG A 343 10.79 8.18 4.62
CA ARG A 343 12.08 8.20 5.34
C ARG A 343 12.64 6.80 5.60
N VAL A 344 11.91 5.75 5.24
CA VAL A 344 12.37 4.36 5.40
C VAL A 344 13.23 3.97 4.20
N ASP A 345 14.40 4.60 4.14
CA ASP A 345 15.27 4.61 2.98
C ASP A 345 15.84 3.22 2.63
N GLU A 346 15.85 2.32 3.60
CA GLU A 346 16.33 0.94 3.46
C GLU A 346 15.31 0.03 2.73
N CYS A 347 14.06 0.47 2.60
CA CYS A 347 12.95 -0.34 2.06
C CYS A 347 12.29 0.35 0.85
N ASP A 348 12.91 0.22 -0.33
CA ASP A 348 12.45 0.84 -1.59
C ASP A 348 10.97 0.55 -1.91
N ALA A 349 10.49 -0.67 -1.64
CA ALA A 349 9.09 -1.05 -1.87
C ALA A 349 8.09 -0.25 -1.01
N VAL A 350 8.45 0.03 0.25
CA VAL A 350 7.63 0.82 1.17
C VAL A 350 7.57 2.28 0.74
N VAL A 351 8.72 2.85 0.36
CA VAL A 351 8.81 4.21 -0.19
C VAL A 351 7.98 4.34 -1.46
N ASN A 352 8.10 3.37 -2.39
CA ASN A 352 7.34 3.35 -3.64
C ASN A 352 5.83 3.30 -3.39
N ALA A 353 5.35 2.36 -2.56
CA ALA A 353 3.93 2.24 -2.23
C ALA A 353 3.37 3.51 -1.59
N SER A 354 4.14 4.13 -0.69
CA SER A 354 3.77 5.38 -0.02
C SER A 354 3.68 6.55 -1.00
N ALA A 355 4.65 6.70 -1.90
CA ALA A 355 4.62 7.75 -2.93
C ALA A 355 3.39 7.63 -3.84
N ILE A 356 3.02 6.42 -4.26
CA ILE A 356 1.82 6.23 -5.12
C ILE A 356 0.53 6.50 -4.33
N ALA A 357 0.45 6.08 -3.07
CA ALA A 357 -0.69 6.39 -2.21
C ALA A 357 -0.85 7.91 -2.02
N LEU A 358 0.25 8.63 -1.74
CA LEU A 358 0.24 10.09 -1.61
C LEU A 358 -0.18 10.80 -2.90
N ARG A 359 0.28 10.32 -4.07
CA ARG A 359 -0.20 10.81 -5.37
C ARG A 359 -1.72 10.69 -5.49
N ASN A 360 -2.28 9.53 -5.16
CA ASN A 360 -3.72 9.30 -5.25
C ASN A 360 -4.49 10.19 -4.28
N LEU A 361 -3.99 10.34 -3.06
CA LEU A 361 -4.59 11.18 -2.04
C LEU A 361 -4.57 12.66 -2.44
N ALA A 362 -3.52 13.14 -3.13
CA ALA A 362 -3.36 14.50 -3.63
C ALA A 362 -4.29 14.85 -4.82
N ILE A 363 -5.04 13.88 -5.36
CA ILE A 363 -6.14 14.15 -6.30
C ILE A 363 -7.22 14.99 -5.61
N ASP A 364 -7.46 14.78 -4.31
CA ASP A 364 -8.34 15.61 -3.50
C ASP A 364 -7.67 16.97 -3.20
N PRO A 365 -8.28 18.11 -3.57
CA PRO A 365 -7.69 19.43 -3.33
C PRO A 365 -7.39 19.71 -1.85
N LYS A 366 -8.24 19.28 -0.92
CA LYS A 366 -8.01 19.51 0.52
C LYS A 366 -6.80 18.73 1.02
N ASN A 367 -6.60 17.53 0.51
CA ASN A 367 -5.42 16.74 0.84
C ASN A 367 -4.16 17.38 0.25
N ARG A 368 -4.24 17.92 -0.97
CA ARG A 368 -3.13 18.64 -1.62
C ARG A 368 -2.66 19.85 -0.82
N ASP A 369 -3.60 20.61 -0.28
CA ASP A 369 -3.29 21.79 0.53
C ASP A 369 -2.57 21.40 1.84
N VAL A 370 -2.99 20.29 2.45
CA VAL A 370 -2.36 19.73 3.66
C VAL A 370 -0.99 19.14 3.39
N LEU A 371 -0.82 18.42 2.28
CA LEU A 371 0.44 17.73 1.94
C LEU A 371 1.61 18.69 1.65
N GLY A 372 1.34 19.98 1.39
CA GLY A 372 2.37 20.99 1.16
C GLY A 372 3.44 21.01 2.26
N GLY A 373 4.59 21.63 1.96
CA GLY A 373 5.72 21.81 2.88
C GLY A 373 6.43 20.50 3.21
N TRP A 374 5.73 19.65 3.94
CA TRP A 374 6.24 18.47 4.57
C TRP A 374 6.33 17.25 3.64
N ALA A 375 5.27 16.90 2.91
CA ALA A 375 5.37 15.79 1.95
C ALA A 375 6.34 16.11 0.81
N ILE A 376 6.35 17.37 0.36
CA ILE A 376 7.24 17.83 -0.73
C ILE A 376 8.71 17.68 -0.32
N LYS A 377 9.08 18.13 0.88
CA LYS A 377 10.45 17.99 1.39
C LYS A 377 10.90 16.53 1.39
N GLU A 378 10.09 15.63 1.96
CA GLU A 378 10.44 14.21 2.04
C GLU A 378 10.48 13.54 0.65
N LEU A 379 9.56 13.89 -0.25
CA LEU A 379 9.60 13.43 -1.65
C LEU A 379 10.86 13.92 -2.38
N VAL A 380 11.29 15.17 -2.17
CA VAL A 380 12.53 15.71 -2.75
C VAL A 380 13.76 15.04 -2.15
N ALA A 381 13.73 14.64 -0.88
CA ALA A 381 14.81 13.89 -0.24
C ALA A 381 15.06 12.52 -0.91
N VAL A 382 14.01 11.88 -1.42
CA VAL A 382 14.11 10.60 -2.18
C VAL A 382 14.79 10.78 -3.55
N LEU A 383 14.69 11.96 -4.17
CA LEU A 383 15.35 12.23 -5.46
C LEU A 383 16.88 12.26 -5.30
N PRO A 384 17.64 11.71 -6.28
CA PRO A 384 19.09 11.66 -6.24
C PRO A 384 19.70 13.06 -6.18
N ASP A 385 20.75 13.22 -5.37
CA ASP A 385 21.50 14.46 -5.31
C ASP A 385 22.49 14.54 -6.50
N PRO A 386 22.54 15.68 -7.23
CA PRO A 386 23.51 15.88 -8.30
C PRO A 386 24.97 15.70 -7.84
N SER A 387 25.28 15.98 -6.58
CA SER A 387 26.64 15.84 -6.03
C SER A 387 27.06 14.38 -5.79
N GLU A 388 26.11 13.45 -5.71
CA GLU A 388 26.36 12.04 -5.37
C GLU A 388 26.37 11.10 -6.59
N GLN A 389 26.22 11.64 -7.80
CA GLN A 389 26.10 10.88 -9.06
C GLN A 389 27.33 10.01 -9.42
N GLY A 390 28.46 10.17 -8.71
CA GLY A 390 29.67 9.35 -8.85
C GLY A 390 29.74 8.12 -7.94
N THR A 391 28.78 7.94 -7.01
CA THR A 391 28.75 6.78 -6.11
C THR A 391 28.09 5.58 -6.80
N THR A 392 28.67 4.39 -6.66
CA THR A 392 28.26 3.17 -7.40
C THR A 392 26.92 2.57 -6.94
N ARG A 393 26.23 3.16 -5.96
CA ARG A 393 25.00 2.59 -5.38
C ARG A 393 23.84 3.58 -5.40
N ARG A 394 22.95 3.43 -6.38
CA ARG A 394 21.64 4.13 -6.38
C ARG A 394 20.83 3.71 -5.15
N ARG A 395 20.32 4.71 -4.42
CA ARG A 395 19.51 4.51 -3.21
C ARG A 395 18.14 3.89 -3.51
N HIS A 396 17.49 4.37 -4.56
CA HIS A 396 16.13 3.98 -4.95
C HIS A 396 16.06 3.52 -6.41
N SER A 397 15.09 2.66 -6.69
CA SER A 397 14.85 2.16 -8.06
C SER A 397 14.24 3.23 -8.97
N ASP A 398 14.37 3.05 -10.28
CA ASP A 398 13.71 3.93 -11.27
C ASP A 398 12.17 3.91 -11.14
N GLU A 399 11.59 2.83 -10.60
CA GLU A 399 10.17 2.76 -10.31
C GLU A 399 9.78 3.71 -9.18
N THR A 400 10.49 3.66 -8.06
CA THR A 400 10.31 4.59 -6.93
C THR A 400 10.50 6.03 -7.36
N LEU A 401 11.56 6.34 -8.12
CA LEU A 401 11.79 7.71 -8.63
C LEU A 401 10.62 8.19 -9.50
N THR A 402 10.09 7.31 -10.36
CA THR A 402 8.92 7.65 -11.18
C THR A 402 7.69 7.94 -10.32
N SER A 403 7.44 7.14 -9.28
CA SER A 403 6.32 7.31 -8.36
C SER A 403 6.42 8.62 -7.58
N VAL A 404 7.61 8.97 -7.09
CA VAL A 404 7.91 10.23 -6.40
C VAL A 404 7.68 11.42 -7.33
N LEU A 405 8.22 11.39 -8.54
CA LEU A 405 8.01 12.46 -9.53
C LEU A 405 6.53 12.62 -9.88
N ALA A 406 5.79 11.52 -10.01
CA ALA A 406 4.35 11.56 -10.27
C ALA A 406 3.56 12.14 -9.08
N ALA A 407 3.96 11.83 -7.84
CA ALA A 407 3.37 12.42 -6.63
C ALA A 407 3.63 13.92 -6.55
N LEU A 408 4.89 14.36 -6.74
CA LEU A 408 5.27 15.77 -6.79
C LEU A 408 4.44 16.53 -7.83
N ASN A 409 4.33 15.99 -9.04
CA ASN A 409 3.56 16.61 -10.11
C ASN A 409 2.07 16.79 -9.74
N GLU A 410 1.45 15.81 -9.09
CA GLU A 410 0.04 15.93 -8.66
C GLU A 410 -0.14 16.96 -7.53
N ILE A 411 0.81 17.02 -6.59
CA ILE A 411 0.79 17.95 -5.45
C ILE A 411 0.92 19.42 -5.92
N ILE A 412 1.75 19.68 -6.94
CA ILE A 412 1.96 21.05 -7.46
C ILE A 412 0.94 21.44 -8.54
N ARG A 413 0.31 20.48 -9.24
CA ARG A 413 -0.39 20.65 -10.53
C ARG A 413 -1.20 21.95 -10.70
N THR A 414 -1.89 22.39 -9.66
CA THR A 414 -2.69 23.63 -9.65
C THR A 414 -2.53 24.40 -8.34
N ASN A 415 -1.40 24.26 -7.64
CA ASN A 415 -1.17 24.87 -6.33
C ASN A 415 0.18 25.61 -6.33
N ASP A 416 0.13 26.94 -6.46
CA ASP A 416 1.31 27.83 -6.52
C ASP A 416 2.15 27.77 -5.24
N THR A 417 1.53 27.65 -4.07
CA THR A 417 2.21 27.54 -2.78
C THR A 417 3.07 26.29 -2.74
N ASN A 418 2.52 25.15 -3.16
CA ASN A 418 3.24 23.89 -3.24
C ASN A 418 4.35 23.94 -4.29
N ALA A 419 4.12 24.56 -5.45
CA ALA A 419 5.16 24.77 -6.45
C ALA A 419 6.32 25.64 -5.91
N ARG A 420 6.02 26.69 -5.14
CA ARG A 420 7.03 27.51 -4.47
C ARG A 420 7.86 26.70 -3.48
N ILE A 421 7.20 25.87 -2.67
CA ILE A 421 7.88 24.99 -1.70
C ILE A 421 8.79 23.99 -2.42
N LEU A 422 8.31 23.34 -3.50
CA LEU A 422 9.13 22.41 -4.28
C LEU A 422 10.39 23.08 -4.83
N PHE A 423 10.29 24.34 -5.25
CA PHE A 423 11.44 25.13 -5.66
C PHE A 423 12.41 25.37 -4.48
N GLN A 424 11.88 25.81 -3.33
CA GLN A 424 12.67 26.12 -2.12
C GLN A 424 13.40 24.91 -1.54
N GLU A 425 12.79 23.73 -1.61
CA GLU A 425 13.41 22.45 -1.17
C GLU A 425 14.46 21.93 -2.18
N GLY A 426 14.77 22.67 -3.26
CA GLY A 426 15.78 22.30 -4.24
C GLY A 426 15.32 21.27 -5.27
N GLY A 427 14.00 21.06 -5.43
CA GLY A 427 13.45 20.06 -6.34
C GLY A 427 13.85 20.27 -7.80
N VAL A 428 13.89 21.53 -8.26
CA VAL A 428 14.33 21.87 -9.63
C VAL A 428 15.79 21.49 -9.86
N THR A 429 16.67 21.78 -8.90
CA THR A 429 18.09 21.42 -8.95
C THR A 429 18.29 19.92 -9.12
N LYS A 430 17.61 19.11 -8.29
CA LYS A 430 17.71 17.65 -8.36
C LYS A 430 17.15 17.09 -9.67
N MET A 431 16.00 17.60 -10.14
CA MET A 431 15.40 17.19 -11.41
C MET A 431 16.28 17.53 -12.61
N ASN A 432 16.92 18.70 -12.62
CA ASN A 432 17.90 19.04 -13.65
C ASN A 432 19.15 18.15 -13.58
N GLY A 433 19.58 17.75 -12.39
CA GLY A 433 20.60 16.72 -12.22
C GLY A 433 20.24 15.39 -12.89
N ILE A 434 18.98 14.95 -12.76
CA ILE A 434 18.47 13.74 -13.44
C ILE A 434 18.48 13.92 -14.97
N MET A 435 18.02 15.07 -15.46
CA MET A 435 17.97 15.38 -16.90
C MET A 435 19.37 15.43 -17.55
N ASN A 436 20.36 15.92 -16.80
CA ASN A 436 21.73 16.13 -17.29
C ASN A 436 22.67 14.95 -17.00
N ALA A 437 22.19 13.89 -16.35
CA ALA A 437 22.99 12.72 -16.02
C ALA A 437 23.51 12.03 -17.30
N LYS A 438 24.83 11.86 -17.39
CA LYS A 438 25.48 11.20 -18.52
C LYS A 438 25.44 9.68 -18.36
N GLY A 439 25.34 8.94 -19.47
CA GLY A 439 25.55 7.48 -19.47
C GLY A 439 24.30 6.61 -19.26
N HIS A 440 23.11 7.06 -19.70
CA HIS A 440 21.86 6.28 -19.59
C HIS A 440 21.58 5.74 -18.17
N VAL A 441 21.95 6.53 -17.15
CA VAL A 441 21.79 6.15 -15.73
C VAL A 441 20.33 5.86 -15.41
N TYR A 442 19.43 6.70 -15.90
CA TYR A 442 17.98 6.58 -15.68
C TYR A 442 17.28 6.07 -16.93
N ASN A 443 16.27 5.23 -16.74
CA ASN A 443 15.44 4.80 -17.85
C ASN A 443 14.61 5.96 -18.44
N ALA A 444 14.07 5.74 -19.64
CA ALA A 444 13.29 6.75 -20.36
C ALA A 444 12.01 7.20 -19.62
N LYS A 445 11.47 6.36 -18.72
CA LYS A 445 10.25 6.69 -17.96
C LYS A 445 10.57 7.77 -16.92
N VAL A 446 11.66 7.61 -16.17
CA VAL A 446 12.13 8.62 -15.19
C VAL A 446 12.38 9.95 -15.89
N ILE A 447 13.15 9.95 -16.98
CA ILE A 447 13.46 11.17 -17.75
C ILE A 447 12.18 11.88 -18.25
N LYS A 448 11.21 11.14 -18.77
CA LYS A 448 9.92 11.71 -19.22
C LYS A 448 9.11 12.31 -18.08
N TYR A 449 9.03 11.63 -16.93
CA TYR A 449 8.31 12.16 -15.76
C TYR A 449 9.01 13.39 -15.18
N THR A 450 10.34 13.40 -15.12
CA THR A 450 11.13 14.56 -14.69
C THR A 450 10.84 15.78 -15.57
N ALA A 451 10.91 15.61 -16.90
CA ALA A 451 10.56 16.66 -17.84
C ALA A 451 9.11 17.16 -17.69
N HIS A 452 8.18 16.25 -17.33
CA HIS A 452 6.79 16.62 -17.09
C HIS A 452 6.63 17.49 -15.83
N VAL A 453 7.29 17.14 -14.72
CA VAL A 453 7.24 17.92 -13.48
C VAL A 453 7.86 19.30 -13.68
N LEU A 454 9.01 19.38 -14.35
CA LEU A 454 9.69 20.63 -14.69
C LEU A 454 8.78 21.53 -15.57
N ASN A 455 8.12 20.96 -16.56
CA ASN A 455 7.15 21.70 -17.37
C ASN A 455 5.93 22.16 -16.55
N THR A 456 5.45 21.36 -15.60
CA THR A 456 4.39 21.78 -14.67
C THR A 456 4.85 22.93 -13.78
N MET A 457 6.07 22.88 -13.24
CA MET A 457 6.68 23.98 -12.48
C MET A 457 6.67 25.28 -13.27
N TYR A 458 7.07 25.24 -14.55
CA TYR A 458 7.10 26.44 -15.39
C TYR A 458 5.72 27.02 -15.72
N LYS A 459 4.63 26.24 -15.61
CA LYS A 459 3.27 26.77 -15.79
C LYS A 459 2.83 27.70 -14.65
N HIS A 460 3.47 27.62 -13.49
CA HIS A 460 3.24 28.55 -12.37
C HIS A 460 3.90 29.90 -12.64
N ARG A 461 3.19 30.75 -13.38
CA ARG A 461 3.68 32.09 -13.79
C ARG A 461 4.09 32.96 -12.60
N SER A 462 3.44 32.76 -11.45
CA SER A 462 3.74 33.42 -10.17
C SER A 462 5.18 33.23 -9.69
N LEU A 463 5.89 32.20 -10.18
CA LEU A 463 7.25 31.85 -9.77
C LEU A 463 8.33 32.29 -10.76
N HIS A 464 7.97 32.86 -11.91
CA HIS A 464 8.94 33.18 -12.97
C HIS A 464 10.01 34.19 -12.53
N ASP A 465 9.63 35.20 -11.77
CA ASP A 465 10.59 36.18 -11.25
C ASP A 465 11.53 35.56 -10.22
N LEU A 466 11.01 34.64 -9.39
CA LEU A 466 11.82 33.88 -8.44
C LEU A 466 12.84 32.99 -9.16
N TYR A 467 12.44 32.34 -10.25
CA TYR A 467 13.33 31.52 -11.07
C TYR A 467 14.48 32.34 -11.67
N LYS A 468 14.17 33.51 -12.25
CA LYS A 468 15.17 34.42 -12.81
C LYS A 468 16.15 34.92 -11.75
N GLN A 469 15.66 35.27 -10.56
CA GLN A 469 16.51 35.69 -9.43
C GLN A 469 17.53 34.61 -9.02
N HIS A 470 17.19 33.34 -9.18
CA HIS A 470 18.07 32.20 -8.88
C HIS A 470 18.83 31.69 -10.11
N GLY A 471 18.80 32.42 -11.23
CA GLY A 471 19.58 32.13 -12.43
C GLY A 471 18.98 31.07 -13.36
N TYR A 472 17.75 30.60 -13.12
CA TYR A 472 17.09 29.63 -13.99
C TYR A 472 16.49 30.26 -15.24
N LYS A 473 16.55 29.52 -16.36
CA LYS A 473 16.02 29.89 -17.67
C LYS A 473 14.92 28.93 -18.11
N GLU A 474 14.14 29.31 -19.11
CA GLU A 474 13.07 28.46 -19.68
C GLU A 474 13.57 27.09 -20.14
N SER A 475 14.80 27.02 -20.68
CA SER A 475 15.45 25.77 -21.11
C SER A 475 15.68 24.77 -19.98
N ASP A 476 15.71 25.25 -18.73
CA ASP A 476 15.88 24.41 -17.53
C ASP A 476 14.56 23.76 -17.11
N PHE A 477 13.43 24.11 -17.75
CA PHE A 477 12.13 23.56 -17.43
C PHE A 477 11.43 22.90 -18.62
N ILE A 478 11.60 23.46 -19.82
CA ILE A 478 10.86 23.02 -21.00
C ILE A 478 11.73 22.14 -21.91
N HIS A 479 11.38 20.86 -21.98
CA HIS A 479 12.02 19.88 -22.86
C HIS A 479 11.05 19.38 -23.95
N HIS A 480 10.74 20.23 -24.95
CA HIS A 480 9.73 19.96 -26.00
C HIS A 480 9.84 18.58 -26.68
N ARG A 481 11.06 18.09 -26.94
CA ARG A 481 11.29 16.78 -27.57
C ARG A 481 10.74 15.61 -26.74
N LEU A 482 10.71 15.75 -25.42
CA LEU A 482 10.25 14.71 -24.49
C LEU A 482 8.74 14.80 -24.23
N LEU A 483 8.15 16.00 -24.32
CA LEU A 483 6.73 16.25 -24.07
C LEU A 483 5.83 15.82 -25.24
N ASN A 484 6.32 15.82 -26.48
CA ASN A 484 5.54 15.49 -27.69
C ASN A 484 5.50 13.99 -28.03
N SER A 485 6.19 13.14 -27.27
CA SER A 485 6.17 11.69 -27.48
C SER A 485 4.85 11.10 -26.98
N LYS A 486 3.97 10.64 -27.90
CA LYS A 486 2.65 9.99 -27.67
C LYS A 486 2.66 8.73 -26.78
N SER A 487 3.75 8.41 -26.07
CA SER A 487 3.97 7.15 -25.34
C SER A 487 3.68 7.19 -23.83
N LEU A 488 2.92 8.17 -23.32
CA LEU A 488 2.28 8.04 -22.00
C LEU A 488 1.08 7.08 -22.14
N THR A 489 1.33 5.81 -22.45
CA THR A 489 0.29 4.77 -22.61
C THR A 489 -0.37 4.38 -21.28
N SER A 490 0.06 4.96 -20.17
CA SER A 490 -0.70 5.01 -18.92
C SER A 490 -1.39 6.37 -18.83
N SER A 491 -2.68 6.42 -19.12
CA SER A 491 -3.51 7.60 -18.88
C SER A 491 -3.26 8.14 -17.45
N PRO A 492 -3.09 9.47 -17.26
CA PRO A 492 -2.96 10.08 -15.93
C PRO A 492 -4.19 9.85 -15.04
N GLN A 493 -5.28 9.32 -15.61
CA GLN A 493 -6.57 9.13 -14.96
C GLN A 493 -6.71 7.82 -14.16
N SER A 494 -5.82 6.84 -14.36
CA SER A 494 -5.84 5.58 -13.61
C SER A 494 -4.46 5.25 -13.09
N THR A 495 -4.29 5.36 -11.77
CA THR A 495 -3.04 4.98 -11.07
C THR A 495 -2.97 3.48 -10.76
N LEU A 496 -3.94 2.70 -11.26
CA LEU A 496 -4.02 1.24 -11.17
C LEU A 496 -3.09 0.52 -12.15
N HIS A 497 -2.31 1.25 -12.96
CA HIS A 497 -1.38 0.64 -13.90
C HIS A 497 -0.06 0.26 -13.21
N ARG A 498 0.14 -1.03 -12.96
CA ARG A 498 1.43 -1.61 -12.56
C ARG A 498 2.20 -2.06 -13.81
N PRO A 499 3.53 -1.93 -13.89
CA PRO A 499 4.32 -2.73 -14.82
C PRO A 499 3.96 -4.21 -14.61
N ARG A 500 3.70 -4.95 -15.71
CA ARG A 500 3.44 -6.40 -15.70
C ARG A 500 4.63 -7.26 -15.23
N GLY A 501 5.65 -6.66 -14.60
CA GLY A 501 6.93 -7.29 -14.26
C GLY A 501 7.05 -7.87 -12.85
N ASP A 502 6.19 -7.48 -11.90
CA ASP A 502 6.35 -7.89 -10.48
C ASP A 502 5.06 -8.41 -9.82
N MET A 503 4.09 -8.83 -10.64
CA MET A 503 2.93 -9.61 -10.17
C MET A 503 3.40 -10.99 -9.68
N GLY A 504 3.88 -11.02 -8.45
CA GLY A 504 4.34 -12.24 -7.79
C GLY A 504 5.72 -12.67 -8.22
N GLN A 505 6.75 -11.81 -8.10
CA GLN A 505 7.99 -12.38 -7.60
C GLN A 505 7.61 -13.14 -6.34
N PRO A 506 7.90 -14.44 -6.21
CA PRO A 506 8.15 -14.94 -4.88
C PRO A 506 9.24 -14.00 -4.38
N THR A 507 8.94 -13.17 -3.38
CA THR A 507 10.01 -12.54 -2.63
C THR A 507 10.96 -13.68 -2.35
N HIS A 508 12.17 -13.59 -2.90
CA HIS A 508 13.21 -14.48 -2.46
C HIS A 508 13.11 -14.44 -0.93
N PHE A 509 13.05 -15.62 -0.31
CA PHE A 509 13.19 -15.79 1.14
C PHE A 509 14.58 -15.27 1.53
N THR A 510 14.79 -13.96 1.42
CA THR A 510 16.03 -13.20 1.61
C THR A 510 15.71 -11.73 1.86
N SER A 511 14.57 -11.40 2.48
CA SER A 511 14.62 -10.40 3.54
C SER A 511 14.46 -11.20 4.81
N LYS A 512 15.60 -11.62 5.42
CA LYS A 512 15.57 -11.99 6.84
C LYS A 512 14.82 -10.87 7.53
N GLY A 513 13.73 -11.17 8.25
CA GLY A 513 12.78 -10.22 8.82
C GLY A 513 13.44 -8.97 9.41
N LYS A 514 13.76 -8.00 8.55
CA LYS A 514 14.36 -6.74 8.93
C LYS A 514 13.20 -5.91 9.43
N GLN A 515 13.07 -5.86 10.74
CA GLN A 515 12.22 -4.86 11.35
C GLN A 515 12.80 -3.49 11.00
N ILE A 516 11.93 -2.61 10.53
CA ILE A 516 12.28 -1.22 10.26
C ILE A 516 12.39 -0.53 11.62
N THR A 517 13.58 -0.01 11.91
CA THR A 517 13.74 0.98 12.97
C THR A 517 13.20 2.30 12.46
N ARG A 518 12.09 2.77 13.03
CA ARG A 518 11.55 4.08 12.67
C ARG A 518 12.55 5.18 13.06
N PRO A 519 12.74 6.22 12.23
CA PRO A 519 13.47 7.40 12.65
C PRO A 519 12.86 7.92 13.96
N GLN A 520 13.68 8.26 14.95
CA GLN A 520 13.18 8.97 16.14
C GLN A 520 12.47 10.24 15.66
N ARG A 521 11.28 10.53 16.22
CA ARG A 521 10.49 11.72 15.88
C ARG A 521 11.21 12.99 16.34
N GLY A 522 12.28 13.39 15.65
CA GLY A 522 13.00 14.63 15.94
C GLY A 522 12.23 15.89 15.55
N ASP A 523 11.17 15.76 14.74
CA ASP A 523 10.36 16.86 14.19
C ASP A 523 8.93 16.92 14.78
N GLU A 524 8.73 16.58 16.06
CA GLU A 524 7.40 16.56 16.71
C GLU A 524 6.61 17.88 16.53
N TYR A 525 7.29 19.01 16.62
CA TYR A 525 6.68 20.33 16.46
C TYR A 525 6.07 20.56 15.06
N ARG A 526 6.66 20.00 14.00
CA ARG A 526 6.17 20.17 12.61
C ARG A 526 5.05 19.19 12.28
N MET A 527 5.10 17.98 12.83
CA MET A 527 3.97 17.03 12.79
C MET A 527 2.75 17.56 13.53
N GLN A 528 2.94 18.27 14.64
CA GLN A 528 1.86 18.98 15.31
C GLN A 528 1.21 20.03 14.39
N LYS A 529 1.98 20.78 13.59
CA LYS A 529 1.41 21.73 12.62
C LYS A 529 0.60 21.06 11.51
N LEU A 530 1.07 19.94 10.97
CA LEU A 530 0.31 19.18 9.97
C LEU A 530 -1.01 18.65 10.57
N ASN A 531 -0.93 18.09 11.77
CA ASN A 531 -2.10 17.63 12.51
C ASN A 531 -3.08 18.77 12.81
N GLN A 532 -2.59 19.93 13.25
CA GLN A 532 -3.40 21.13 13.46
C GLN A 532 -4.06 21.62 12.17
N SER A 533 -3.35 21.59 11.04
CA SER A 533 -3.92 21.92 9.73
C SER A 533 -5.05 20.95 9.34
N MET A 534 -4.84 19.65 9.55
CA MET A 534 -5.88 18.63 9.35
C MET A 534 -7.09 18.85 10.25
N ASP A 535 -6.88 19.20 11.53
CA ASP A 535 -7.94 19.48 12.51
C ASP A 535 -8.72 20.76 12.14
N ASN A 536 -8.03 21.81 11.67
CA ASN A 536 -8.67 23.06 11.23
C ASN A 536 -9.59 22.86 10.02
N LEU A 537 -9.24 21.95 9.11
CA LEU A 537 -10.06 21.59 7.95
C LEU A 537 -11.25 20.67 8.28
N GLN A 538 -11.38 20.23 9.54
CA GLN A 538 -12.47 19.36 10.00
C GLN A 538 -13.58 20.13 10.73
N ARG A 539 -13.34 21.39 11.15
CA ARG A 539 -14.35 22.17 11.87
C ARG A 539 -15.49 22.58 10.91
N PRO A 540 -16.77 22.29 11.23
CA PRO A 540 -17.89 22.90 10.54
C PRO A 540 -17.86 24.42 10.79
N TYR A 541 -18.17 25.23 9.78
CA TYR A 541 -18.40 26.66 9.97
C TYR A 541 -19.61 26.86 10.89
N GLY A 542 -19.36 26.94 12.20
CA GLY A 542 -20.34 27.32 13.21
C GLY A 542 -20.23 28.82 13.47
N ASN A 543 -21.37 29.51 13.41
CA ASN A 543 -21.53 30.91 13.81
C ASN A 543 -20.81 31.21 15.14
N GLY A 544 -19.83 32.11 15.11
CA GLY A 544 -19.15 32.60 16.31
C GLY A 544 -18.10 33.64 15.96
N THR A 545 -18.50 34.91 16.05
CA THR A 545 -17.69 36.14 16.18
C THR A 545 -16.20 36.07 15.79
N MET A 546 -15.87 36.75 14.67
CA MET A 546 -14.52 37.10 14.23
C MET A 546 -13.70 37.81 15.33
N PRO A 547 -12.48 37.36 15.67
CA PRO A 547 -11.45 38.24 16.19
C PRO A 547 -10.71 38.92 15.01
N ALA A 548 -10.31 40.16 15.24
CA ALA A 548 -9.73 41.07 14.25
C ALA A 548 -8.47 40.53 13.55
N HIS A 549 -8.30 40.97 12.30
CA HIS A 549 -7.16 40.72 11.41
C HIS A 549 -5.79 40.78 12.10
N GLY A 550 -5.13 39.63 12.14
CA GLY A 550 -3.67 39.50 12.26
C GLY A 550 -3.16 38.64 11.11
N ASP A 551 -2.23 39.17 10.33
CA ASP A 551 -1.61 38.50 9.18
C ASP A 551 -0.88 37.21 9.60
N PRO A 552 -1.25 36.01 9.10
CA PRO A 552 -0.61 34.75 9.50
C PRO A 552 0.83 34.58 9.02
N HIS A 553 1.37 35.53 8.25
CA HIS A 553 2.67 35.39 7.57
C HIS A 553 3.84 36.18 8.18
N SER A 554 3.65 36.98 9.23
CA SER A 554 4.74 37.75 9.84
C SER A 554 5.69 36.93 10.72
N ASP A 555 5.20 35.87 11.37
CA ASP A 555 5.97 35.16 12.41
C ASP A 555 6.97 34.14 11.86
N LEU A 556 6.89 33.77 10.57
CA LEU A 556 7.89 32.88 9.96
C LEU A 556 9.22 33.57 9.61
N TYR A 557 9.22 34.91 9.46
CA TYR A 557 10.43 35.65 9.05
C TYR A 557 11.35 36.02 10.24
N ALA A 558 10.81 36.12 11.45
CA ALA A 558 11.57 36.59 12.62
C ALA A 558 12.51 35.53 13.23
N THR A 559 12.28 34.23 12.99
CA THR A 559 13.05 33.16 13.65
C THR A 559 14.36 32.81 12.94
N VAL A 560 14.52 33.15 11.65
CA VAL A 560 15.71 32.80 10.87
C VAL A 560 16.91 33.70 11.17
N HIS A 561 16.70 34.91 11.73
CA HIS A 561 17.78 35.86 12.03
C HIS A 561 18.32 35.83 13.47
N LYS A 562 17.73 35.06 14.40
CA LYS A 562 18.21 34.97 15.79
C LYS A 562 19.26 33.88 16.04
N ASN A 563 19.43 32.91 15.14
CA ASN A 563 20.37 31.79 15.31
C ASN A 563 21.78 32.04 14.75
N ARG A 564 22.14 33.29 14.43
CA ARG A 564 23.47 33.64 13.90
C ARG A 564 24.35 34.47 14.84
N SER A 565 23.93 34.67 16.09
CA SER A 565 24.63 35.57 17.04
C SER A 565 24.96 34.95 18.40
N GLN A 566 25.07 33.61 18.50
CA GLN A 566 25.59 32.96 19.71
C GLN A 566 26.67 31.94 19.34
N GLN A 567 27.84 32.45 18.98
CA GLN A 567 29.10 31.77 19.21
C GLN A 567 30.07 32.79 19.81
N ILE A 568 30.86 32.31 20.78
CA ILE A 568 32.05 32.89 21.44
C ILE A 568 31.86 33.10 22.95
N GLN A 569 32.55 32.26 23.74
CA GLN A 569 33.29 32.47 25.02
C GLN A 569 33.31 31.16 25.86
N PRO A 570 34.33 30.91 26.72
CA PRO A 570 35.18 29.72 26.63
C PRO A 570 35.06 28.76 27.83
N ALA A 571 35.65 27.58 27.67
CA ALA A 571 35.74 26.52 28.66
C ALA A 571 36.63 26.89 29.86
N THR A 572 36.18 26.55 31.06
CA THR A 572 36.99 26.45 32.28
C THR A 572 37.16 25.00 32.68
N TRP A 573 38.41 24.61 32.90
CA TRP A 573 38.83 23.40 33.57
C TRP A 573 38.49 23.49 35.06
N ASP A 574 37.87 22.45 35.64
CA ASP A 574 38.48 21.68 36.72
C ASP A 574 37.57 20.60 37.31
N GLN A 575 38.25 19.55 37.80
CA GLN A 575 37.87 18.59 38.84
C GLN A 575 37.24 17.22 38.49
N LEU A 576 38.13 16.22 38.70
CA LEU A 576 37.96 14.93 39.39
C LEU A 576 37.29 13.81 38.57
N GLY A 577 37.92 12.69 38.23
CA GLY A 577 39.08 12.02 38.82
C GLY A 577 38.66 10.67 39.41
N GLN A 578 39.35 9.60 38.97
CA GLN A 578 39.31 8.20 39.44
C GLN A 578 38.22 7.30 38.82
N ALA A 579 38.41 6.04 38.45
CA ALA A 579 39.56 5.13 38.27
C ALA A 579 39.01 3.78 37.79
N SER A 580 39.89 2.94 37.21
CA SER A 580 39.76 1.49 36.87
C SER A 580 38.90 1.17 35.62
N THR A 581 39.38 0.60 34.50
CA THR A 581 40.22 -0.59 34.18
C THR A 581 39.61 -1.94 34.59
N SER A 582 38.92 -2.60 33.65
CA SER A 582 39.28 -3.95 33.18
C SER A 582 38.50 -4.32 31.88
N PRO A 583 39.04 -5.20 31.00
CA PRO A 583 38.54 -5.47 29.65
C PRO A 583 37.81 -6.83 29.53
N ASP A 584 37.54 -7.22 28.27
CA ASP A 584 37.09 -8.53 27.73
C ASP A 584 35.58 -8.68 27.44
N SER A 585 35.13 -8.84 26.20
CA SER A 585 35.47 -9.73 25.07
C SER A 585 34.56 -10.96 24.98
N TRP A 586 33.75 -10.96 23.92
CA TRP A 586 33.24 -12.06 23.09
C TRP A 586 33.20 -13.49 23.66
N VAL A 587 31.99 -14.00 23.85
CA VAL A 587 31.49 -15.30 23.32
C VAL A 587 30.02 -15.12 22.91
#